data_AF-A0A841T7T3-F1
#
_entry.id   AF-A0A841T7T3-F1
#
_cell.length_a   1.000
_cell.length_b   1.000
_cell.length_c   1.000
_cell.angle_alpha   90.00
_cell.angle_beta   90.00
_cell.angle_gamma   90.00
#
_symmetry.space_group_name_H-M   'P 1'
#
loop_
_entity.id
_entity.type
_entity.pdbx_description
1 polymer ?
#
loop_
_entity_poly.entity_id
_entity_poly.type
_entity_poly.pdbx_seq_one_letter_code
_entity_poly.pdbx_strand_id
1 'polypeptide(L)'
;MSKMTFLILTLLFAIPLGNAYANPNLSQLSRQTSFDLFEPQNLESGLSYEIKLPNNKDGSTSFDTVLLSYFGNNGKFKFALSQQKNNSVITQELTNINVQSKEIKKQYIKHKVRLEARGELVKINGSEGRYEAYVGKNATGGVLRWIQSGTYIELNAPELSKESLIKIAESMKKVN
;
A
#
# COMPACT_ATOMS: atom_id res chain seq x y z
N MET A 1 -0.87 -7.53 35.85
CA MET A 1 -1.39 -6.46 34.95
C MET A 1 -0.90 -6.75 33.54
N SER A 2 -1.80 -7.12 32.65
CA SER A 2 -1.48 -7.42 31.24
C SER A 2 -1.06 -6.14 30.53
N LYS A 3 0.12 -6.11 29.93
CA LYS A 3 0.58 -4.99 29.09
C LYS A 3 -0.22 -5.06 27.79
N MET A 4 -1.22 -4.18 27.66
CA MET A 4 -1.98 -4.05 26.42
C MET A 4 -1.12 -3.27 25.42
N THR A 5 -0.42 -3.99 24.55
CA THR A 5 0.35 -3.41 23.46
C THR A 5 -0.61 -3.04 22.33
N PHE A 6 -0.88 -1.75 22.16
CA PHE A 6 -1.58 -1.25 20.98
C PHE A 6 -0.62 -1.27 19.79
N LEU A 7 -0.82 -2.19 18.85
CA LEU A 7 -0.14 -2.17 17.55
C LEU A 7 -0.89 -1.17 16.65
N ILE A 8 -0.64 0.11 16.82
CA ILE A 8 -1.12 1.14 15.90
C ILE A 8 -0.07 1.26 14.80
N LEU A 9 -0.41 0.83 13.59
CA LEU A 9 0.36 1.12 12.39
C LEU A 9 0.09 2.57 11.98
N THR A 10 0.63 3.53 12.72
CA THR A 10 0.68 4.93 12.30
C THR A 10 1.94 5.13 11.47
N LEU A 11 1.79 5.10 10.14
CA LEU A 11 2.77 5.68 9.23
C LEU A 11 2.72 7.21 9.37
N LEU A 12 3.25 7.75 10.47
CA LEU A 12 3.50 9.19 10.62
C LEU A 12 4.80 9.51 9.90
N PHE A 13 4.72 9.81 8.61
CA PHE A 13 5.85 10.45 7.92
C PHE A 13 5.84 11.94 8.26
N ALA A 14 6.74 12.35 9.15
CA ALA A 14 7.20 13.73 9.18
C ALA A 14 7.95 13.98 7.86
N ILE A 15 7.34 14.71 6.94
CA ILE A 15 7.96 15.07 5.66
C ILE A 15 8.87 16.29 5.93
N PRO A 16 10.21 16.19 5.83
CA PRO A 16 11.01 17.38 5.68
C PRO A 16 10.67 18.00 4.33
N LEU A 17 10.23 19.26 4.33
CA LEU A 17 10.10 20.12 3.15
C LEU A 17 11.46 20.16 2.45
N GLY A 18 11.61 19.39 1.39
CA GLY A 18 12.83 19.31 0.61
C GLY A 18 12.48 19.07 -0.85
N ASN A 19 12.90 20.03 -1.67
CA ASN A 19 12.96 20.09 -3.14
C ASN A 19 12.05 19.12 -3.93
N ALA A 20 11.13 19.70 -4.70
CA ALA A 20 10.30 19.01 -5.68
C ALA A 20 11.17 18.38 -6.78
N TYR A 21 11.65 17.17 -6.53
CA TYR A 21 12.09 16.28 -7.60
C TYR A 21 10.85 15.88 -8.40
N ALA A 22 10.98 15.85 -9.72
CA ALA A 22 9.92 15.32 -10.57
C ALA A 22 9.64 13.87 -10.16
N ASN A 23 8.46 13.61 -9.62
CA ASN A 23 8.02 12.23 -9.38
C ASN A 23 8.06 11.48 -10.72
N PRO A 24 8.74 10.32 -10.81
CA PRO A 24 8.75 9.55 -12.04
C PRO A 24 7.30 9.18 -12.41
N ASN A 25 6.96 9.16 -13.71
CA ASN A 25 5.66 8.63 -14.10
C ASN A 25 5.60 7.10 -13.87
N LEU A 26 4.39 6.53 -13.84
CA LEU A 26 4.23 5.10 -13.57
C LEU A 26 4.97 4.20 -14.57
N SER A 27 5.04 4.59 -15.85
CA SER A 27 5.79 3.87 -16.89
C SER A 27 7.30 3.85 -16.65
N GLN A 28 7.86 4.89 -16.04
CA GLN A 28 9.26 4.89 -15.64
C GLN A 28 9.47 3.97 -14.44
N LEU A 29 8.58 4.04 -13.44
CA LEU A 29 8.64 3.17 -12.27
C LEU A 29 8.52 1.70 -12.63
N SER A 30 7.64 1.33 -13.56
CA SER A 30 7.44 -0.06 -13.98
C SER A 30 8.72 -0.68 -14.59
N ARG A 31 9.62 0.13 -15.15
CA ARG A 31 10.91 -0.32 -15.69
C ARG A 31 12.00 -0.49 -14.62
N GLN A 32 11.76 0.06 -13.43
CA GLN A 32 12.70 0.04 -12.30
C GLN A 32 12.27 -0.97 -11.21
N THR A 33 11.09 -1.57 -11.34
CA THR A 33 10.61 -2.63 -10.45
C THR A 33 10.98 -4.02 -10.97
N SER A 34 11.22 -4.97 -10.08
CA SER A 34 11.46 -6.39 -10.42
C SER A 34 10.17 -7.22 -10.55
N PHE A 35 9.03 -6.54 -10.61
CA PHE A 35 7.67 -7.07 -10.65
C PHE A 35 6.81 -6.21 -11.57
N ASP A 36 5.69 -6.77 -12.03
CA ASP A 36 4.73 -6.08 -12.88
C ASP A 36 3.97 -5.04 -12.06
N LEU A 37 4.00 -3.78 -12.52
CA LEU A 37 3.24 -2.69 -11.93
C LEU A 37 1.85 -2.63 -12.55
N PHE A 38 0.83 -2.44 -11.72
CA PHE A 38 -0.56 -2.32 -12.13
C PHE A 38 -1.16 -0.98 -11.73
N GLU A 39 -2.09 -0.48 -12.52
CA GLU A 39 -2.91 0.67 -12.17
C GLU A 39 -4.38 0.43 -12.54
N PRO A 40 -5.32 0.97 -11.75
CA PRO A 40 -6.73 0.79 -12.02
C PRO A 40 -7.15 1.59 -13.26
N GLN A 41 -7.88 0.94 -14.16
CA GLN A 41 -8.47 1.59 -15.32
C GLN A 41 -9.92 1.99 -15.04
N ASN A 42 -10.46 2.90 -15.85
CA ASN A 42 -11.87 3.32 -15.79
C ASN A 42 -12.31 3.82 -14.41
N LEU A 43 -11.41 4.50 -13.70
CA LEU A 43 -11.73 5.17 -12.44
C LEU A 43 -12.71 6.33 -12.68
N GLU A 44 -13.44 6.71 -11.63
CA GLU A 44 -14.29 7.89 -11.66
C GLU A 44 -13.53 9.11 -12.20
N SER A 45 -14.20 9.93 -13.00
CA SER A 45 -13.61 11.13 -13.59
C SER A 45 -12.98 12.01 -12.52
N GLY A 46 -11.68 12.29 -12.67
CA GLY A 46 -10.93 13.18 -11.81
C GLY A 46 -10.35 12.56 -10.54
N LEU A 47 -10.19 11.23 -10.51
CA LEU A 47 -9.26 10.61 -9.59
C LEU A 47 -7.82 11.00 -9.97
N SER A 48 -7.03 11.48 -9.00
CA SER A 48 -5.60 11.73 -9.15
C SER A 48 -4.80 10.81 -8.23
N TYR A 49 -3.49 10.69 -8.46
CA TYR A 49 -2.62 9.92 -7.59
C TYR A 49 -1.31 10.64 -7.28
N GLU A 50 -0.71 10.25 -6.16
CA GLU A 50 0.64 10.64 -5.74
C GLU A 50 1.47 9.38 -5.46
N ILE A 51 2.71 9.36 -5.94
CA ILE A 51 3.69 8.32 -5.62
C ILE A 51 4.30 8.65 -4.25
N LYS A 52 4.02 7.80 -3.26
CA LYS A 52 4.61 7.88 -1.92
C LYS A 52 5.90 7.08 -1.82
N LEU A 53 5.96 5.93 -2.52
CA LEU A 53 7.15 5.11 -2.66
C LEU A 53 7.32 4.66 -4.11
N PRO A 54 8.55 4.60 -4.62
CA PRO A 54 9.80 4.92 -3.92
C PRO A 54 10.00 6.42 -3.67
N ASN A 55 10.79 6.76 -2.65
CA ASN A 55 11.28 8.12 -2.44
C ASN A 55 12.74 8.17 -2.92
N ASN A 56 13.01 8.81 -4.07
CA ASN A 56 14.30 8.77 -4.78
C ASN A 56 15.48 9.46 -4.06
N LYS A 57 15.38 9.74 -2.76
CA LYS A 57 16.41 10.44 -1.98
C LYS A 57 17.76 9.70 -1.94
N ASP A 58 17.75 8.38 -2.11
CA ASP A 58 18.93 7.54 -1.92
C ASP A 58 19.59 7.09 -3.24
N GLY A 59 19.10 7.55 -4.39
CA GLY A 59 19.68 7.20 -5.70
C GLY A 59 19.49 5.73 -6.12
N SER A 60 18.61 4.98 -5.46
CA SER A 60 18.33 3.59 -5.82
C SER A 60 17.78 3.48 -7.25
N THR A 61 18.29 2.49 -7.99
CA THR A 61 17.89 2.19 -9.37
C THR A 61 16.85 1.09 -9.46
N SER A 62 16.58 0.38 -8.36
CA SER A 62 15.54 -0.65 -8.28
C SER A 62 14.68 -0.49 -7.02
N PHE A 63 13.39 -0.80 -7.16
CA PHE A 63 12.41 -0.61 -6.10
C PHE A 63 11.65 -1.91 -5.81
N ASP A 64 11.62 -2.28 -4.53
CA ASP A 64 10.94 -3.48 -4.05
C ASP A 64 9.46 -3.22 -3.71
N THR A 65 9.08 -1.95 -3.61
CA THR A 65 7.72 -1.52 -3.27
C THR A 65 7.36 -0.23 -3.99
N VAL A 66 6.15 -0.19 -4.54
CA VAL A 66 5.50 1.02 -5.04
C VAL A 66 4.27 1.28 -4.19
N LEU A 67 4.12 2.50 -3.69
CA LEU A 67 2.95 2.93 -2.93
C LEU A 67 2.37 4.18 -3.59
N LEU A 68 1.13 4.07 -4.06
CA LEU A 68 0.37 5.16 -4.63
C LEU A 68 -0.75 5.56 -3.66
N SER A 69 -1.00 6.85 -3.50
CA SER A 69 -2.18 7.37 -2.82
C SER A 69 -3.09 8.01 -3.83
N TYR A 70 -4.34 7.55 -3.91
CA TYR A 70 -5.36 8.06 -4.82
C TYR A 70 -6.29 9.04 -4.09
N PHE A 71 -6.63 10.13 -4.78
CA PHE A 71 -7.44 11.22 -4.26
C PHE A 71 -8.59 11.51 -5.22
N GLY A 72 -9.75 11.86 -4.68
CA GLY A 72 -10.87 12.38 -5.48
C GLY A 72 -10.67 13.85 -5.85
N ASN A 73 -11.57 14.38 -6.69
CA ASN A 73 -11.57 15.78 -7.14
C ASN A 73 -11.53 16.84 -6.03
N ASN A 74 -12.04 16.51 -4.85
CA ASN A 74 -12.02 17.39 -3.68
C ASN A 74 -10.71 17.30 -2.87
N GLY A 75 -9.69 16.63 -3.40
CA GLY A 75 -8.42 16.39 -2.72
C GLY A 75 -8.51 15.39 -1.57
N LYS A 76 -9.68 14.77 -1.31
CA LYS A 76 -9.82 13.78 -0.24
C LYS A 76 -9.21 12.45 -0.67
N PHE A 77 -8.41 11.88 0.24
CA PHE A 77 -7.86 10.53 0.09
C PHE A 77 -8.99 9.52 -0.10
N LYS A 78 -8.80 8.59 -1.04
CA LYS A 78 -9.76 7.52 -1.36
C LYS A 78 -9.22 6.17 -1.00
N PHE A 79 -8.02 5.85 -1.47
CA PHE A 79 -7.36 4.59 -1.17
C PHE A 79 -5.86 4.68 -1.45
N ALA A 80 -5.11 3.78 -0.81
CA ALA A 80 -3.72 3.53 -1.13
C ALA A 80 -3.59 2.21 -1.88
N LEU A 81 -2.72 2.18 -2.88
CA LEU A 81 -2.36 1.00 -3.66
C LEU A 81 -0.88 0.68 -3.40
N SER A 82 -0.62 -0.40 -2.68
CA SER A 82 0.73 -0.92 -2.43
C SER A 82 0.98 -2.13 -3.32
N GLN A 83 2.15 -2.17 -3.95
CA GLN A 83 2.54 -3.21 -4.88
C GLN A 83 3.99 -3.62 -4.65
N GLN A 84 4.24 -4.92 -4.66
CA GLN A 84 5.55 -5.49 -4.39
C GLN A 84 5.65 -6.89 -4.98
N LYS A 85 6.86 -7.36 -5.25
CA LYS A 85 7.08 -8.72 -5.76
C LYS A 85 6.57 -9.77 -4.76
N ASN A 86 5.70 -10.67 -5.20
CA ASN A 86 5.28 -11.79 -4.35
C ASN A 86 6.46 -12.70 -4.03
N ASN A 87 6.46 -13.29 -2.84
CA ASN A 87 7.54 -14.14 -2.31
C ASN A 87 8.90 -13.43 -2.10
N SER A 88 8.98 -12.10 -2.26
CA SER A 88 10.18 -11.34 -1.90
C SER A 88 10.36 -11.27 -0.38
N VAL A 89 11.61 -11.07 0.06
CA VAL A 89 11.93 -10.79 1.45
C VAL A 89 12.21 -9.31 1.57
N ILE A 90 11.34 -8.60 2.30
CA ILE A 90 11.52 -7.17 2.58
C ILE A 90 12.05 -7.01 4.01
N THR A 91 12.86 -5.97 4.21
CA THR A 91 13.33 -5.57 5.55
C THR A 91 12.49 -4.37 6.00
N GLN A 92 11.76 -4.54 7.10
CA GLN A 92 10.97 -3.49 7.73
C GLN A 92 11.73 -2.89 8.91
N GLU A 93 11.83 -1.56 8.96
CA GLU A 93 12.33 -0.84 10.14
C GLU A 93 11.16 -0.56 11.10
N LEU A 94 11.15 -1.21 12.26
CA LEU A 94 10.28 -0.88 13.37
C LEU A 94 10.96 0.15 14.26
N THR A 95 10.31 1.30 14.44
CA THR A 95 10.71 2.33 15.40
C THR A 95 9.86 2.18 16.66
N ASN A 96 10.47 1.66 17.72
CA ASN A 96 9.85 1.64 19.04
C ASN A 96 10.18 2.95 19.76
N ILE A 97 9.15 3.74 20.05
CA ILE A 97 9.26 5.01 20.77
C ILE A 97 8.77 4.80 22.20
N ASN A 98 9.69 4.86 23.16
CA ASN A 98 9.31 4.97 24.56
C ASN A 98 9.10 6.44 24.92
N VAL A 99 7.83 6.84 25.03
CA VAL A 99 7.45 8.24 25.26
C VAL A 99 7.92 8.77 26.63
N GLN A 100 8.02 7.89 27.63
CA GLN A 100 8.43 8.28 28.99
C GLN A 100 9.93 8.50 29.09
N SER A 101 10.73 7.58 28.54
CA SER A 101 12.20 7.70 28.55
C SER A 101 12.75 8.52 27.38
N LYS A 102 11.90 8.92 26.42
CA LYS A 102 12.28 9.52 25.13
C LYS A 102 13.26 8.65 24.33
N GLU A 103 13.30 7.35 24.62
CA GLU A 103 14.18 6.42 23.95
C GLU A 103 13.55 5.97 22.62
N ILE A 104 14.37 5.96 21.57
CA ILE A 104 13.99 5.48 20.24
C ILE A 104 14.84 4.26 19.92
N LYS A 105 14.21 3.09 19.77
CA LYS A 105 14.89 1.86 19.32
C LYS A 105 14.44 1.48 17.94
N LYS A 106 15.39 1.30 17.03
CA LYS A 106 15.16 0.78 15.69
C LYS A 106 15.41 -0.72 15.68
N GLN A 107 14.51 -1.47 15.06
CA GLN A 107 14.66 -2.91 14.83
C GLN A 107 14.38 -3.20 13.36
N TYR A 108 15.18 -4.06 12.75
CA TYR A 108 15.01 -4.47 11.36
C TYR A 108 14.46 -5.89 11.31
N ILE A 109 13.24 -6.05 10.82
CA ILE A 109 12.57 -7.35 10.68
C ILE A 109 12.53 -7.74 9.22
N LYS A 110 13.04 -8.93 8.90
CA LYS A 110 12.87 -9.53 7.57
C LYS A 110 11.54 -10.27 7.53
N HIS A 111 10.70 -9.91 6.59
CA HIS A 111 9.40 -10.53 6.36
C HIS A 111 9.30 -10.98 4.90
N LYS A 112 8.76 -12.18 4.66
CA LYS A 112 8.51 -12.67 3.30
C LYS A 112 7.10 -12.31 2.88
N VAL A 113 6.98 -11.50 1.84
CA VAL A 113 5.73 -11.06 1.23
C VAL A 113 4.96 -12.25 0.67
N ARG A 114 3.78 -12.52 1.22
CA ARG A 114 2.87 -13.57 0.73
C ARG A 114 1.42 -13.16 1.02
N LEU A 115 0.50 -13.71 0.25
CA LEU A 115 -0.92 -13.60 0.58
C LEU A 115 -1.22 -14.47 1.81
N GLU A 116 -1.49 -13.83 2.94
CA GLU A 116 -1.84 -14.52 4.18
C GLU A 116 -3.30 -15.02 4.14
N ALA A 117 -3.58 -16.13 4.82
CA ALA A 117 -4.93 -16.70 4.93
C ALA A 117 -5.79 -15.98 5.99
N ARG A 118 -5.79 -14.64 5.99
CA ARG A 118 -6.61 -13.80 6.87
C ARG A 118 -7.67 -13.05 6.06
N GLY A 119 -8.80 -12.76 6.70
CA GLY A 119 -9.94 -12.11 6.05
C GLY A 119 -10.77 -13.05 5.18
N GLU A 120 -11.83 -12.49 4.61
CA GLU A 120 -12.77 -13.17 3.73
C GLU A 120 -12.14 -13.47 2.36
N LEU A 121 -12.33 -14.70 1.86
CA LEU A 121 -11.93 -15.06 0.50
C LEU A 121 -12.83 -14.35 -0.51
N VAL A 122 -12.24 -13.69 -1.50
CA VAL A 122 -12.95 -13.08 -2.63
C VAL A 122 -12.31 -13.50 -3.96
N LYS A 123 -13.02 -13.36 -5.07
CA LYS A 123 -12.49 -13.59 -6.42
C LYS A 123 -12.27 -12.25 -7.12
N ILE A 124 -11.14 -12.10 -7.78
CA ILE A 124 -10.75 -10.91 -8.56
C ILE A 124 -10.22 -11.42 -9.90
N ASN A 125 -10.96 -11.22 -11.00
CA ASN A 125 -10.57 -11.71 -12.32
C ASN A 125 -10.15 -13.20 -12.33
N GLY A 126 -10.87 -14.05 -11.58
CA GLY A 126 -10.58 -15.48 -11.42
C GLY A 126 -9.45 -15.83 -10.42
N SER A 127 -8.68 -14.85 -9.95
CA SER A 127 -7.66 -15.02 -8.91
C SER A 127 -8.27 -14.92 -7.50
N GLU A 128 -7.61 -15.54 -6.52
CA GLU A 128 -8.01 -15.44 -5.12
C GLU A 128 -7.47 -14.17 -4.47
N GLY A 129 -8.36 -13.47 -3.77
CA GLY A 129 -8.04 -12.33 -2.92
C GLY A 129 -8.55 -12.51 -1.51
N ARG A 130 -8.10 -11.64 -0.62
CA ARG A 130 -8.44 -11.61 0.81
C ARG A 130 -8.90 -10.22 1.19
N TYR A 131 -10.16 -10.11 1.60
CA TYR A 131 -10.76 -8.88 2.08
C TYR A 131 -10.83 -8.86 3.61
N GLU A 132 -10.39 -7.77 4.23
CA GLU A 132 -10.44 -7.57 5.67
C GLU A 132 -11.12 -6.23 5.96
N ALA A 133 -12.33 -6.28 6.53
CA ALA A 133 -13.05 -5.09 6.92
C ALA A 133 -12.37 -4.39 8.11
N TYR A 134 -12.42 -3.07 8.14
CA TYR A 134 -12.02 -2.33 9.32
C TYR A 134 -13.04 -2.50 10.45
N VAL A 135 -12.53 -2.53 11.69
CA VAL A 135 -13.37 -2.69 12.88
C VAL A 135 -13.72 -1.30 13.42
N GLY A 136 -15.02 -1.02 13.56
CA GLY A 136 -15.50 0.24 14.17
C GLY A 136 -16.96 0.52 13.83
N LYS A 137 -17.64 1.32 14.66
CA LYS A 137 -19.10 1.58 14.57
C LYS A 137 -19.57 2.13 13.22
N ASN A 138 -18.67 2.80 12.48
CA ASN A 138 -18.95 3.41 11.17
C ASN A 138 -17.91 2.98 10.11
N ALA A 139 -17.23 1.86 10.31
CA ALA A 139 -16.21 1.41 9.37
C ALA A 139 -16.87 0.85 8.11
N THR A 140 -16.79 1.58 6.99
CA THR A 140 -17.24 1.10 5.67
C THR A 140 -16.08 0.57 4.82
N GLY A 141 -14.84 0.90 5.22
CA GLY A 141 -13.62 0.54 4.54
C GLY A 141 -13.03 -0.82 4.89
N GLY A 142 -11.87 -1.09 4.32
CA GLY A 142 -11.09 -2.27 4.60
C GLY A 142 -9.83 -2.35 3.75
N VAL A 143 -9.22 -3.53 3.79
CA VAL A 143 -8.04 -3.86 3.01
C VAL A 143 -8.34 -5.05 2.12
N LEU A 144 -8.06 -4.92 0.83
CA LEU A 144 -8.15 -6.01 -0.14
C LEU A 144 -6.75 -6.38 -0.63
N ARG A 145 -6.39 -7.66 -0.53
CA ARG A 145 -5.07 -8.18 -0.91
C ARG A 145 -5.21 -9.30 -1.93
N TRP A 146 -4.37 -9.33 -2.95
CA TRP A 146 -4.33 -10.44 -3.90
C TRP A 146 -2.97 -10.53 -4.58
N ILE A 147 -2.79 -11.57 -5.39
CA ILE A 147 -1.62 -11.75 -6.25
C ILE A 147 -2.07 -11.73 -7.70
N GLN A 148 -1.40 -10.92 -8.53
CA GLN A 148 -1.65 -10.84 -9.97
C GLN A 148 -0.31 -10.85 -10.70
N SER A 149 -0.12 -11.84 -11.60
CA SER A 149 1.13 -12.03 -12.37
C SER A 149 2.41 -12.00 -11.52
N GLY A 150 2.38 -12.57 -10.31
CA GLY A 150 3.53 -12.58 -9.41
C GLY A 150 3.76 -11.28 -8.62
N THR A 151 2.89 -10.29 -8.76
CA THR A 151 2.86 -9.08 -7.92
C THR A 151 1.87 -9.26 -6.79
N TYR A 152 2.30 -9.06 -5.55
CA TYR A 152 1.41 -8.89 -4.42
C TYR A 152 0.86 -7.46 -4.43
N ILE A 153 -0.45 -7.33 -4.37
CA ILE A 153 -1.16 -6.05 -4.42
C ILE A 153 -2.02 -5.91 -3.17
N GLU A 154 -1.95 -4.74 -2.54
CA GLU A 154 -2.81 -4.36 -1.43
C GLU A 154 -3.50 -3.03 -1.71
N LEU A 155 -4.83 -3.04 -1.63
CA LEU A 155 -5.70 -1.89 -1.75
C LEU A 155 -6.26 -1.57 -0.37
N ASN A 156 -5.85 -0.43 0.20
CA ASN A 156 -6.25 0.00 1.53
C ASN A 156 -7.16 1.23 1.40
N ALA A 157 -8.41 1.12 1.83
CA ALA A 157 -9.37 2.21 1.75
C ALA A 157 -10.16 2.38 3.05
N PRO A 158 -10.21 3.58 3.65
CA PRO A 158 -10.92 3.83 4.90
C PRO A 158 -12.44 3.92 4.72
N GLU A 159 -12.92 4.34 3.56
CA GLU A 159 -14.32 4.70 3.34
C GLU A 159 -15.02 3.90 2.22
N LEU A 160 -14.26 3.15 1.41
CA LEU A 160 -14.82 2.41 0.27
C LEU A 160 -15.35 1.04 0.67
N SER A 161 -16.56 0.72 0.22
CA SER A 161 -17.17 -0.59 0.43
C SER A 161 -16.33 -1.70 -0.20
N LYS A 162 -16.49 -2.92 0.32
CA LYS A 162 -15.89 -4.14 -0.26
C LYS A 162 -16.14 -4.27 -1.77
N GLU A 163 -17.37 -4.04 -2.22
CA GLU A 163 -17.74 -4.14 -3.64
C GLU A 163 -16.99 -3.12 -4.49
N SER A 164 -16.78 -1.91 -3.94
CA SER A 164 -16.03 -0.86 -4.61
C SER A 164 -14.55 -1.23 -4.73
N LEU A 165 -13.97 -1.84 -3.69
CA LEU A 165 -12.60 -2.35 -3.72
C LEU A 165 -12.42 -3.47 -4.75
N ILE A 166 -13.37 -4.41 -4.82
CA ILE A 166 -13.33 -5.50 -5.80
C ILE A 166 -13.40 -4.92 -7.22
N LYS A 167 -14.30 -3.96 -7.49
CA LYS A 167 -14.39 -3.31 -8.80
C LYS A 167 -13.08 -2.62 -9.20
N ILE A 168 -12.43 -1.92 -8.27
CA ILE A 168 -11.13 -1.29 -8.50
C ILE A 168 -10.06 -2.35 -8.80
N ALA A 169 -10.02 -3.44 -8.03
CA ALA A 169 -9.07 -4.53 -8.24
C ALA A 169 -9.27 -5.22 -9.59
N GLU A 170 -10.52 -5.44 -10.00
CA GLU A 170 -10.87 -6.04 -11.29
C GLU A 170 -10.51 -5.15 -12.48
N SER A 171 -10.50 -3.83 -12.31
CA SER A 171 -10.14 -2.88 -13.36
C SER A 171 -8.63 -2.70 -13.56
N MET A 172 -7.80 -3.31 -12.70
CA MET A 172 -6.34 -3.19 -12.76
C MET A 172 -5.76 -3.72 -14.08
N LYS A 173 -4.94 -2.89 -14.72
CA LYS A 173 -4.15 -3.28 -15.90
C LYS A 173 -2.67 -3.03 -15.64
N LYS A 174 -1.84 -3.83 -16.30
CA LYS A 174 -0.39 -3.69 -16.26
C LYS A 174 0.00 -2.35 -16.89
N VAL A 175 0.87 -1.61 -16.21
CA VAL A 175 1.49 -0.39 -16.70
C VAL A 175 2.58 -0.76 -17.71
N ASN A 176 2.56 -0.11 -18.88
CA ASN A 176 3.54 -0.29 -19.96
C ASN A 176 4.60 0.82 -19.96
#